data_AF-A0A7K2MMZ2-F1
#
_entry.id   AF-A0A7K2MMZ2-F1
#
_cell.length_a   1.000
_cell.length_b   1.000
_cell.length_c   1.000
_cell.angle_alpha   90.00
_cell.angle_beta   90.00
_cell.angle_gamma   90.00
#
_symmetry.space_group_name_H-M   'P 1'
#
loop_
_entity.id
_entity.type
_entity.pdbx_description
1 polymer ?
#
loop_
_entity_poly.entity_id
_entity_poly.type
_entity_poly.pdbx_seq_one_letter_code
_entity_poly.pdbx_strand_id
1 'polypeptide(L)'
;MSERSPAPGGLELVEALVNTLLDVETGADSLDRPEVRERFGLTEDDLPAARELRESLRATLLAHAGHPPHRAVTPLGELLAAAPLVVTV
;
A
#
# COMPACT_ATOMS: atom_id res chain seq x y z
N MET A 1 -3.49 -17.07 -8.44
CA MET A 1 -3.72 -16.60 -7.06
C MET A 1 -3.19 -17.68 -6.14
N SER A 2 -2.23 -17.37 -5.26
CA SER A 2 -1.62 -18.41 -4.40
C SER A 2 -2.64 -19.00 -3.43
N GLU A 3 -2.53 -20.29 -3.14
CA GLU A 3 -3.28 -21.03 -2.11
C GLU A 3 -2.93 -20.60 -0.66
N ARG A 4 -2.49 -19.34 -0.49
CA ARG A 4 -2.14 -18.77 0.81
C ARG A 4 -3.40 -18.20 1.44
N SER A 5 -3.60 -18.49 2.72
CA SER A 5 -4.65 -17.86 3.50
C SER A 5 -4.50 -16.34 3.44
N PRO A 6 -5.63 -15.60 3.36
CA PRO A 6 -5.61 -14.14 3.38
C PRO A 6 -4.97 -13.62 4.66
N ALA A 7 -4.45 -12.41 4.61
CA ALA A 7 -3.86 -11.76 5.78
C ALA A 7 -4.91 -11.64 6.90
N PRO A 8 -4.55 -11.96 8.15
CA PRO A 8 -5.50 -11.99 9.24
C PRO A 8 -5.94 -10.57 9.66
N GLY A 9 -7.24 -10.40 9.89
CA GLY A 9 -7.82 -9.21 10.51
C GLY A 9 -7.47 -7.91 9.78
N GLY A 10 -6.98 -6.92 10.52
CA GLY A 10 -6.65 -5.59 9.96
C GLY A 10 -5.58 -5.58 8.87
N LEU A 11 -4.82 -6.67 8.70
CA LEU A 11 -3.81 -6.78 7.64
C LEU A 11 -4.41 -7.09 6.27
N GLU A 12 -5.68 -7.47 6.18
CA GLU A 12 -6.36 -7.68 4.88
C GLU A 12 -6.40 -6.38 4.07
N LEU A 13 -6.59 -5.22 4.72
CA LEU A 13 -6.56 -3.93 4.06
C LEU A 13 -5.16 -3.61 3.52
N VAL A 14 -4.12 -3.93 4.29
CA VAL A 14 -2.72 -3.76 3.88
C VAL A 14 -2.41 -4.65 2.70
N GLU A 15 -2.79 -5.94 2.76
CA GLU A 15 -2.65 -6.89 1.65
C GLU A 15 -3.36 -6.37 0.40
N ALA A 16 -4.61 -5.93 0.53
CA ALA A 16 -5.38 -5.39 -0.59
C ALA A 16 -4.69 -4.17 -1.21
N LEU A 17 -4.19 -3.23 -0.39
CA LEU A 17 -3.52 -2.02 -0.85
C LEU A 17 -2.21 -2.35 -1.57
N VAL A 18 -1.31 -3.14 -0.96
CA VAL A 18 -0.02 -3.50 -1.59
C VAL A 18 -0.20 -4.36 -2.83
N ASN A 19 -1.34 -5.01 -3.01
CA ASN A 19 -1.67 -5.77 -4.21
C ASN A 19 -2.46 -4.96 -5.25
N THR A 20 -2.71 -3.66 -5.04
CA THR A 20 -3.15 -2.76 -6.12
C THR A 20 -1.99 -2.57 -7.09
N LEU A 21 -1.94 -3.41 -8.12
CA LEU A 21 -0.83 -3.49 -9.07
C LEU A 21 -0.74 -2.21 -9.94
N LEU A 22 0.45 -1.94 -10.44
CA LEU A 22 0.56 -1.23 -11.72
C LEU A 22 0.01 -2.19 -12.78
N ASP A 23 -0.89 -1.74 -13.62
CA ASP A 23 -1.30 -2.51 -14.78
C ASP A 23 -0.03 -2.84 -15.59
N VAL A 24 0.33 -4.12 -15.65
CA VAL A 24 1.62 -4.56 -16.20
C VAL A 24 1.69 -4.41 -17.72
N GLU A 25 0.54 -4.26 -18.39
CA GLU A 25 0.46 -4.05 -19.84
C GLU A 25 0.56 -2.57 -20.20
N THR A 26 -0.01 -1.68 -19.39
CA THR A 26 -0.15 -0.24 -19.68
C THR A 26 0.75 0.66 -18.83
N GLY A 27 1.28 0.14 -17.72
CA GLY A 27 2.00 0.92 -16.71
C GLY A 27 1.11 1.86 -15.89
N ALA A 28 -0.22 1.79 -16.05
CA ALA A 28 -1.16 2.64 -15.32
C ALA A 28 -1.29 2.20 -13.87
N ASP A 29 -1.39 3.15 -12.94
CA ASP A 29 -1.60 2.81 -11.54
C ASP A 29 -3.07 2.41 -11.32
N SER A 30 -3.31 1.26 -10.69
CA SER A 30 -4.67 0.86 -10.34
C SER A 30 -5.40 1.90 -9.47
N LEU A 31 -4.68 2.70 -8.69
CA LEU A 31 -5.26 3.79 -7.89
C LEU A 31 -5.77 4.96 -8.75
N ASP A 32 -5.40 5.06 -10.03
CA ASP A 32 -6.02 6.04 -10.94
C ASP A 32 -7.48 5.68 -11.27
N ARG A 33 -7.90 4.44 -11.01
CA ARG A 33 -9.25 3.99 -11.28
C ARG A 33 -10.22 4.38 -10.14
N PRO A 34 -11.33 5.06 -10.43
CA PRO A 34 -12.31 5.48 -9.42
C PRO A 34 -12.80 4.35 -8.52
N GLU A 35 -13.05 3.16 -9.09
CA GLU A 35 -13.59 2.02 -8.34
C GLU A 35 -12.59 1.47 -7.31
N VAL A 36 -11.29 1.61 -7.57
CA VAL A 36 -10.24 1.22 -6.61
C VAL A 36 -10.17 2.24 -5.49
N ARG A 37 -10.21 3.55 -5.83
CA ARG A 37 -10.18 4.62 -4.83
C ARG A 37 -11.35 4.53 -3.87
N GLU A 38 -12.55 4.28 -4.37
CA GLU A 38 -13.77 4.11 -3.56
C GLU A 38 -13.62 2.99 -2.53
N ARG A 39 -13.04 1.85 -2.92
CA ARG A 39 -12.78 0.72 -2.00
C ARG A 39 -11.89 1.10 -0.81
N PHE A 40 -10.94 2.02 -1.02
CA PHE A 40 -10.03 2.48 0.03
C PHE A 40 -10.48 3.80 0.68
N GLY A 41 -11.63 4.36 0.28
CA GLY A 41 -12.11 5.65 0.77
C GLY A 41 -11.19 6.83 0.41
N LEU A 42 -10.46 6.73 -0.70
CA LEU A 42 -9.48 7.73 -1.13
C LEU A 42 -10.11 8.74 -2.10
N THR A 43 -9.74 10.00 -1.93
CA THR A 43 -9.99 11.06 -2.92
C THR A 43 -8.82 11.16 -3.91
N GLU A 44 -8.94 12.01 -4.92
CA GLU A 44 -7.84 12.26 -5.86
C GLU A 44 -6.63 12.92 -5.17
N ASP A 45 -6.90 13.76 -4.16
CA ASP A 45 -5.89 14.48 -3.38
C ASP A 45 -5.08 13.54 -2.47
N ASP A 46 -5.66 12.39 -2.10
CA ASP A 46 -4.99 11.37 -1.28
C ASP A 46 -4.02 10.49 -2.09
N LEU A 47 -4.10 10.52 -3.42
CA LEU A 47 -3.35 9.60 -4.29
C LEU A 47 -1.83 9.67 -4.10
N PRO A 48 -1.17 10.84 -4.00
CA PRO A 48 0.27 10.90 -3.78
C PRO A 48 0.67 10.19 -2.48
N ALA A 49 -0.03 10.46 -1.38
CA ALA A 49 0.24 9.87 -0.08
C ALA A 49 -0.07 8.36 -0.05
N ALA A 50 -1.19 7.95 -0.65
CA ALA A 50 -1.58 6.54 -0.74
C ALA A 50 -0.55 5.71 -1.53
N ARG A 51 -0.02 6.26 -2.63
CA ARG A 51 1.05 5.64 -3.42
C ARG A 51 2.33 5.52 -2.62
N GLU A 52 2.73 6.58 -1.94
CA GLU A 52 3.94 6.57 -1.11
C GLU A 52 3.85 5.53 0.02
N LEU A 53 2.71 5.46 0.70
CA LEU A 53 2.43 4.43 1.71
C LEU A 53 2.49 3.03 1.12
N ARG A 54 1.83 2.81 -0.03
CA ARG A 54 1.82 1.50 -0.72
C ARG A 54 3.23 1.04 -1.06
N GLU A 55 4.06 1.90 -1.63
CA GLU A 55 5.43 1.53 -2.03
C GLU A 55 6.33 1.28 -0.81
N SER A 56 6.16 2.05 0.26
CA SER A 56 6.92 1.88 1.51
C SER A 56 6.54 0.59 2.24
N LEU A 57 5.26 0.23 2.23
CA LEU A 57 4.78 -1.08 2.71
C LEU A 57 5.35 -2.23 1.87
N ARG A 58 5.31 -2.13 0.53
CA ARG A 58 5.89 -3.14 -0.38
C ARG A 58 7.37 -3.36 -0.11
N ALA A 59 8.15 -2.28 0.00
CA ALA A 59 9.58 -2.36 0.31
C ALA A 59 9.83 -3.04 1.66
N THR A 60 9.04 -2.70 2.68
CA THR A 60 9.13 -3.31 4.02
C THR A 60 8.81 -4.81 3.99
N LEU A 61 7.74 -5.20 3.28
CA LEU A 61 7.33 -6.60 3.13
C LEU A 61 8.36 -7.42 2.34
N LEU A 62 8.94 -6.84 1.27
CA LEU A 62 10.01 -7.46 0.50
C LEU A 62 11.26 -7.67 1.35
N ALA A 63 11.68 -6.64 2.11
CA ALA A 63 12.82 -6.75 3.01
C ALA A 63 12.60 -7.82 4.09
N HIS A 64 11.37 -7.92 4.64
CA HIS A 64 11.01 -8.98 5.57
C HIS A 64 11.10 -10.37 4.94
N ALA A 65 10.76 -10.50 3.67
CA ALA A 65 10.89 -11.73 2.90
C ALA A 65 12.34 -11.99 2.40
N GLY A 66 13.32 -11.17 2.77
CA GLY A 66 14.72 -11.32 2.34
C GLY A 66 15.03 -10.81 0.92
N HIS A 67 14.12 -10.04 0.32
CA HIS A 67 14.28 -9.48 -1.02
C HIS A 67 14.73 -8.02 -0.95
N PRO A 68 15.59 -7.55 -1.88
CA PRO A 68 15.94 -6.14 -1.95
C PRO A 68 14.70 -5.30 -2.33
N PRO A 69 14.61 -4.05 -1.87
CA PRO A 69 13.54 -3.15 -2.29
C PRO A 69 13.66 -2.89 -3.80
N HIS A 70 12.53 -2.86 -4.49
CA HIS A 70 12.46 -2.61 -5.94
C HIS A 70 12.73 -1.15 -6.31
N ARG A 71 12.65 -0.23 -5.35
CA ARG A 71 12.94 1.21 -5.50
C ARG A 71 13.30 1.84 -4.16
N ALA A 72 13.90 3.03 -4.21
CA ALA A 72 14.01 3.88 -3.04
C ALA A 72 12.62 4.36 -2.58
N VAL A 73 12.41 4.37 -1.27
CA VAL A 73 11.17 4.78 -0.62
C VAL A 73 11.49 5.53 0.67
N THR A 74 10.53 6.34 1.13
CA THR A 74 10.54 6.86 2.50
C THR A 74 10.40 5.68 3.46
N PRO A 75 11.26 5.54 4.49
CA PRO A 75 11.11 4.47 5.47
C PRO A 75 9.73 4.50 6.12
N LEU A 76 9.09 3.32 6.24
CA LEU A 76 7.71 3.23 6.75
C LEU A 76 7.57 3.86 8.15
N GLY A 77 8.59 3.73 9.01
CA GLY A 77 8.60 4.36 10.33
C GLY A 77 8.55 5.89 10.29
N GLU A 78 9.17 6.53 9.29
CA GLU A 78 9.13 7.98 9.12
C GLU A 78 7.75 8.45 8.66
N LEU A 79 7.13 7.73 7.72
CA LEU A 79 5.75 8.01 7.28
C LEU A 79 4.75 7.89 8.43
N LEU A 80 4.85 6.83 9.21
CA LEU A 80 3.94 6.61 10.35
C LEU A 80 4.19 7.60 11.48
N ALA A 81 5.41 8.09 11.66
CA ALA A 81 5.72 9.13 12.63
C ALA A 81 5.14 10.50 12.24
N ALA A 82 4.97 10.76 10.95
CA ALA A 82 4.32 11.98 10.45
C ALA A 82 2.78 11.90 10.48
N ALA A 83 2.22 10.69 10.60
CA ALA A 83 0.78 10.50 10.62
C ALA A 83 0.16 10.99 11.93
N PRO A 84 -1.03 11.63 11.89
CA PRO A 84 -1.76 11.98 13.10
C PRO A 84 -2.11 10.72 13.89
N LEU A 85 -1.67 10.65 15.14
CA LEU A 85 -2.00 9.55 16.04
C LEU A 85 -3.48 9.62 16.40
N VAL A 86 -4.27 8.68 15.88
CA VAL A 86 -5.66 8.50 16.30
C VAL A 86 -5.68 7.53 17.47
N VAL A 87 -5.89 8.06 18.68
CA VAL A 87 -6.12 7.25 19.88
C VAL A 87 -7.64 7.15 20.09
N THR A 88 -8.23 6.01 19.74
CA THR A 88 -9.63 5.72 20.08
C THR A 88 -9.69 5.12 21.48
N VAL A 89 -10.35 5.81 22.43
CA VAL A 89 -10.61 5.33 23.80
C VAL A 89 -11.97 4.64 23.84
#